data_AF-A0A8S0FK23-F1
#
_entry.id   AF-A0A8S0FK23-F1
#
_cell.length_a   1.000
_cell.length_b   1.000
_cell.length_c   1.000
_cell.angle_alpha   90.00
_cell.angle_beta   90.00
_cell.angle_gamma   90.00
#
_symmetry.space_group_name_H-M   'P 1'
#
loop_
_entity.id
_entity.type
_entity.pdbx_description
1 polymer ?
#
loop_
_entity_poly.entity_id
_entity_poly.type
_entity_poly.pdbx_seq_one_letter_code
_entity_poly.pdbx_strand_id
1 'polypeptide(L)' 'MLSLHVVLQQVDSNIKGDKITYLVKEQKMQAFSDKGKRVTTVLVPSQLQDKNNKGQTPAQKKGN' A
#
# COMPACT_ATOMS: atom_id res chain seq x y z
N MET A 1 19.52 -9.53 18.21
CA MET A 1 18.97 -8.51 17.28
C MET A 1 17.69 -9.08 16.69
N LEU A 2 16.55 -8.44 16.93
CA LEU A 2 15.26 -8.84 16.33
C LEU A 2 15.01 -7.90 15.13
N SER A 3 14.95 -8.45 13.92
CA SER A 3 14.61 -7.69 12.70
C SER A 3 13.13 -7.94 12.37
N LEU A 4 12.31 -6.89 12.42
CA LEU A 4 10.88 -6.93 12.13
C LEU A 4 10.66 -6.51 10.67
N HIS A 5 10.04 -7.38 9.87
CA HIS A 5 9.60 -7.04 8.51
C HIS A 5 8.37 -6.11 8.59
N VAL A 6 8.43 -4.94 7.93
CA VAL A 6 7.34 -3.96 7.91
C VAL A 6 6.69 -3.91 6.53
N VAL A 7 5.37 -3.96 6.48
CA VAL A 7 4.57 -3.80 5.26
C VAL A 7 3.54 -2.70 5.51
N LEU A 8 3.53 -1.67 4.66
CA LEU A 8 2.46 -0.68 4.61
C LEU A 8 1.65 -0.84 3.32
N GLN A 9 0.33 -0.80 3.44
CA GLN A 9 -0.62 -0.86 2.32
C GLN A 9 -1.21 0.53 2.10
N GLN A 10 -1.05 1.07 0.89
CA GLN A 10 -1.75 2.25 0.42
C GLN A 10 -2.79 1.79 -0.61
N VAL A 11 -3.93 2.48 -0.72
CA VAL A 11 -4.88 2.24 -1.81
C VAL A 11 -4.06 2.27 -3.11
N ASP A 12 -4.12 1.21 -3.92
CA ASP A 12 -3.35 1.04 -5.17
C ASP A 12 -1.87 0.65 -5.08
N SER A 13 -1.25 0.47 -3.91
CA SER A 13 0.18 0.10 -3.85
C SER A 13 0.60 -0.63 -2.58
N ASN A 14 1.58 -1.53 -2.75
CA ASN A 14 2.29 -2.17 -1.64
C ASN A 14 3.78 -1.85 -1.71
N ILE A 15 4.36 -1.45 -0.58
CA ILE A 15 5.81 -1.21 -0.46
C ILE A 15 6.35 -2.14 0.63
N LYS A 16 7.46 -2.83 0.33
CA LYS A 16 8.18 -3.71 1.25
C LYS A 16 9.65 -3.31 1.37
N GLY A 17 10.14 -3.28 2.60
CA GLY A 17 11.54 -3.03 2.94
C GLY A 17 11.79 -3.29 4.44
N ASP A 18 13.05 -3.18 4.87
CA ASP A 18 13.43 -3.35 6.28
C ASP A 18 12.95 -2.17 7.15
N LYS A 19 12.82 -0.98 6.58
CA LYS A 19 12.23 0.20 7.24
C LYS A 19 11.35 0.97 6.27
N ILE A 20 10.16 1.33 6.72
CA ILE A 20 9.21 2.18 5.98
C ILE A 20 8.84 3.37 6.88
N THR A 21 8.93 4.57 6.34
CA THR A 21 8.53 5.83 6.99
C THR A 21 7.39 6.46 6.20
N TYR A 22 6.33 6.86 6.90
CA TYR A 22 5.20 7.59 6.32
C TYR A 22 5.12 9.01 6.88
N LEU A 23 5.27 10.00 6.01
CA LEU A 23 5.14 11.41 6.33
C LEU A 23 3.67 11.82 6.15
N VAL A 24 2.85 11.64 7.19
CA VAL A 24 1.38 11.80 7.16
C VAL A 24 0.95 13.15 6.57
N LYS A 25 1.60 14.25 6.99
CA LYS A 25 1.23 15.60 6.55
C LYS A 25 1.52 15.85 5.08
N GLU A 26 2.53 15.17 4.52
CA GLU A 26 2.92 15.30 3.12
C GLU A 26 2.35 14.19 2.24
N GLN A 27 1.70 13.19 2.84
CA GLN A 27 1.23 11.97 2.16
C GLN A 27 2.34 11.27 1.36
N LYS A 28 3.57 11.23 1.91
CA LYS A 28 4.74 10.60 1.28
C LYS A 28 5.18 9.34 2.01
N MET A 29 5.60 8.34 1.24
CA MET A 29 6.18 7.08 1.72
C MET A 29 7.65 7.03 1.35
N GLN A 30 8.49 6.60 2.29
CA GLN A 30 9.90 6.30 2.06
C GLN A 30 10.19 4.89 2.56
N ALA A 31 10.93 4.10 1.79
CA ALA A 31 11.33 2.76 2.19
C ALA A 31 12.82 2.57 1.99
N PHE A 32 13.43 1.84 2.92
CA PHE A 32 14.85 1.54 2.96
C PHE A 32 15.03 0.05 3.18
N SER A 33 16.14 -0.49 2.70
CA SER A 33 16.55 -1.87 2.97
C SER A 33 18.05 -1.94 3.20
N ASP A 34 18.48 -2.91 3.98
CA ASP A 34 19.89 -3.14 4.30
C ASP A 34 20.68 -3.52 3.04
N LYS A 35 22.00 -3.34 3.11
CA LYS A 35 22.91 -3.68 2.01
C LYS A 35 22.70 -5.14 1.57
N GLY A 36 22.49 -5.34 0.27
CA GLY A 36 22.23 -6.65 -0.33
C GLY A 36 20.75 -7.04 -0.40
N LYS A 37 19.85 -6.26 0.20
CA LYS A 37 18.39 -6.39 0.04
C LYS A 37 17.84 -5.30 -0.87
N ARG A 38 16.63 -5.51 -1.38
CA ARG A 38 15.92 -4.56 -2.26
C ARG A 38 14.63 -4.08 -1.62
N VAL A 39 14.36 -2.79 -1.79
CA VAL A 39 13.00 -2.26 -1.64
C VAL A 39 12.17 -2.76 -2.83
N THR A 40 10.99 -3.29 -2.54
CA THR A 40 10.05 -3.74 -3.58
C THR A 40 8.77 -2.92 -3.49
N THR A 41 8.38 -2.32 -4.61
CA THR A 41 7.10 -1.63 -4.77
C THR A 41 6.27 -2.35 -5.80
N VAL A 42 5.04 -2.73 -5.43
CA VAL A 42 4.06 -3.30 -6.35
C VAL A 42 2.95 -2.28 -6.52
N LEU A 43 2.78 -1.81 -7.76
CA LEU A 43 1.63 -0.99 -8.15
C LEU A 43 0.47 -1.91 -8.49
N VAL A 44 -0.66 -1.73 -7.82
CA VAL A 44 -1.89 -2.47 -8.10
C VAL A 44 -2.87 -1.50 -8.75
N PRO A 45 -3.15 -1.66 -10.06
CA PRO A 45 -4.14 -0.83 -10.75
C PRO A 45 -5.49 -0.88 -10.05
N SER A 46 -6.15 0.27 -9.93
CA SER A 46 -7.45 0.40 -9.28
C SER A 46 -8.51 -0.53 -9.89
N GLN A 47 -8.42 -0.79 -11.20
CA GLN A 47 -9.33 -1.70 -11.93
C GLN A 47 -9.22 -3.17 -11.49
N LEU A 48 -8.12 -3.57 -10.83
CA LEU A 48 -7.93 -4.92 -10.31
C LEU A 48 -8.40 -5.08 -8.85
N GLN A 49 -8.66 -3.99 -8.12
CA GLN A 49 -9.05 -4.04 -6.70
C GLN A 49 -10.51 -4.38 -6.47
N ASP A 50 -11.40 -4.00 -7.40
CA ASP A 50 -12.84 -4.26 -7.30
C ASP A 50 -13.22 -5.75 -7.39
N LYS A 51 -12.26 -6.63 -7.76
CA LYS A 51 -12.54 -8.05 -7.98
C LYS A 51 -12.68 -8.87 -6.69
N ASN A 52 -12.21 -8.38 -5.54
CA ASN A 52 -12.38 -9.05 -4.25
C ASN A 52 -13.52 -8.51 -3.38
N ASN A 53 -14.22 -7.45 -3.82
CA ASN A 53 -15.34 -6.83 -3.10
C ASN A 53 -16.72 -7.08 -3.74
N LYS A 54 -16.88 -8.10 -4.58
CA LYS A 54 -18.19 -8.53 -5.10
C LYS A 54 -19.01 -9.31 -4.06
N GLY A 55 -19.17 -8.73 -2.86
CA GLY A 55 -20.00 -9.26 -1.79
C GLY A 55 -20.84 -8.23 -1.06
N GLN A 56 -20.56 -6.93 -1.18
CA GLN A 56 -21.38 -5.89 -0.54
C GLN A 56 -21.47 -4.64 -1.42
N THR A 57 -22.49 -4.60 -2.27
CA THR A 57 -23.07 -3.33 -2.73
C THR A 57 -23.78 -2.68 -1.54
N PRO A 58 -23.61 -1.35 -1.37
CA PRO A 58 -24.79 -0.52 -1.22
C PRO A 58 -24.98 0.29 -2.49
N ALA A 59 -26.16 0.11 -3.09
CA ALA A 59 -26.62 0.90 -4.22
C ALA A 59 -26.77 2.39 -3.85
N GLN A 60 -26.62 3.24 -4.87
CA GLN A 60 -27.20 4.58 -5.02
C GLN A 60 -26.72 5.71 -4.09
N LYS A 61 -25.99 6.66 -4.66
CA LYS A 61 -26.57 7.97 -5.01
C LYS A 61 -25.70 8.74 -6.01
N LYS A 62 -26.20 8.84 -7.24
CA LYS A 62 -25.91 9.98 -8.13
C LYS A 62 -26.70 11.16 -7.58
N GLY A 63 -26.03 12.27 -7.27
CA GLY A 63 -26.66 13.50 -6.78
C GLY A 63 -26.12 14.71 -7.54
N ASN A 64 -26.99 15.25 -8.39
CA ASN A 64 -27.03 16.54 -9.11
C ASN A 64 -25.73 17.23 -9.55
#